data_AF-A0A7D4XIE9-F1
#
_entry.id   AF-A0A7D4XIE9-F1
#
_cell.length_a   1.000
_cell.length_b   1.000
_cell.length_c   1.000
_cell.angle_alpha   90.00
_cell.angle_beta   90.00
_cell.angle_gamma   90.00
#
_symmetry.space_group_name_H-M   'P 1'
#
loop_
_entity.id
_entity.type
_entity.pdbx_description
1 polymer ?
#
loop_
_entity_poly.entity_id
_entity_poly.type
_entity_poly.pdbx_seq_one_letter_code
_entity_poly.pdbx_strand_id
1 'polypeptide(L)'
;HLRRTNTPIGRDGKIAKPRQLHNTHWGLVCPAETPEGQACGLVKNLALMCYVTVGTPSEPIIEFMIQRSMEVLEEYEPLRSPNATKVFVNGVWVGVHRDPAHLVQTVRDLRRSHHISYEVSLIRDIRDREFKIFTDAGRVCRPLFVVDNDPNSPNKGNLVLNKDHIKKLEDDQTLPPNLEPDKRLEAGYYGFQGLIDDGVVEYVDAEEEETVMIVMTPEDLEISRQLQAGYQIQEDTSGDLNKRVKAPMKPTAHIWTHCEIHPSMILGICASIIPFPDHNQ
;
A
#
# COMPACT_ATOMS: atom_id res chain seq x y z
N HIS A 1 23.19 6.12 -4.84
CA HIS A 1 23.32 7.37 -4.05
C HIS A 1 22.01 8.14 -3.91
N LEU A 2 21.25 8.38 -5.00
CA LEU A 2 20.00 9.18 -4.94
C LEU A 2 18.91 8.61 -4.02
N ARG A 3 18.87 7.29 -3.82
CA ARG A 3 17.89 6.60 -2.94
C ARG A 3 18.36 6.37 -1.52
N ARG A 4 19.47 7.00 -1.12
CA ARG A 4 20.07 6.82 0.20
C ARG A 4 19.39 7.73 1.22
N THR A 5 18.97 7.17 2.35
CA THR A 5 18.48 7.90 3.52
C THR A 5 19.45 7.75 4.69
N ASN A 6 19.62 8.81 5.47
CA ASN A 6 20.52 8.84 6.61
C ASN A 6 19.73 9.10 7.90
N THR A 7 19.85 8.20 8.86
CA THR A 7 19.25 8.38 10.18
C THR A 7 20.04 9.46 10.94
N PRO A 8 19.40 10.48 11.54
CA PRO A 8 20.10 11.60 12.19
C PRO A 8 20.65 11.22 13.57
N ILE A 9 21.43 10.13 13.64
CA ILE A 9 22.05 9.61 14.85
C ILE A 9 23.56 9.57 14.66
N GLY A 10 24.31 10.01 15.67
CA GLY A 10 25.77 9.94 15.67
C GLY A 10 26.27 8.50 15.48
N ARG A 11 27.24 8.32 14.60
CA ARG A 11 27.77 7.00 14.23
C ARG A 11 28.50 6.30 15.39
N ASP A 12 28.97 7.09 16.36
CA ASP A 12 29.71 6.62 17.54
C ASP A 12 28.82 5.93 18.59
N GLY A 13 27.49 6.08 18.48
CA GLY A 13 26.55 5.44 19.39
C GLY A 13 26.34 3.95 19.10
N LYS A 14 26.57 3.10 20.11
CA LYS A 14 26.23 1.65 20.09
C LYS A 14 24.73 1.39 20.35
N ILE A 15 23.85 2.22 19.82
CA ILE A 15 22.40 2.04 19.97
C ILE A 15 21.95 1.03 18.92
N ALA A 16 21.55 -0.17 19.36
CA ALA A 16 21.21 -1.28 18.46
C ALA A 16 19.84 -1.11 17.78
N LYS A 17 18.83 -0.63 18.51
CA LYS A 17 17.43 -0.56 18.04
C LYS A 17 17.23 0.11 16.67
N PRO A 18 17.76 1.31 16.39
CA PRO A 18 17.55 1.97 15.09
C PRO A 18 18.33 1.31 13.94
N ARG A 19 19.33 0.46 14.26
CA ARG A 19 20.17 -0.25 13.30
C ARG A 19 19.60 -1.60 12.89
N GLN A 20 18.80 -2.21 13.77
CA GLN A 20 18.16 -3.48 13.50
C GLN A 20 17.11 -3.33 12.38
N LEU A 21 17.02 -4.36 11.53
CA LEU A 21 15.95 -4.45 10.55
C LEU A 21 14.63 -4.64 11.30
N HIS A 22 13.66 -3.78 11.04
CA HIS A 22 12.33 -3.83 11.61
C HIS A 22 11.33 -4.31 10.56
N ASN A 23 10.25 -4.97 10.98
CA ASN A 23 9.26 -5.53 10.05
C ASN A 23 8.58 -4.45 9.19
N THR A 24 8.39 -3.24 9.74
CA THR A 24 7.83 -2.09 9.00
C THR A 24 8.74 -1.58 7.87
N HIS A 25 9.96 -2.10 7.73
CA HIS A 25 10.80 -1.78 6.57
C HIS A 25 10.41 -2.56 5.31
N TRP A 26 9.64 -3.64 5.44
CA TRP A 26 9.29 -4.52 4.32
C TRP A 26 8.62 -3.74 3.19
N GLY A 27 9.13 -3.90 1.96
CA GLY A 27 8.60 -3.22 0.78
C GLY A 27 8.91 -1.72 0.67
N LEU A 28 9.45 -1.07 1.72
CA LEU A 28 9.78 0.35 1.72
C LEU A 28 11.30 0.59 1.64
N VAL A 29 12.07 -0.22 2.36
CA VAL A 29 13.52 -0.12 2.44
C VAL A 29 14.15 -1.46 2.07
N CYS A 30 15.25 -1.41 1.34
CA CYS A 30 16.00 -2.61 1.02
C CYS A 30 16.54 -3.29 2.29
N PRO A 31 16.31 -4.60 2.48
CA PRO A 31 16.79 -5.32 3.67
C PRO A 31 18.31 -5.49 3.70
N ALA A 32 18.96 -5.61 2.53
CA ALA A 32 20.39 -5.93 2.42
C ALA A 32 21.31 -4.73 2.13
N GLU A 33 20.82 -3.66 1.49
CA GLU A 33 21.66 -2.58 0.98
C GLU A 33 21.98 -1.54 2.08
N THR A 34 22.94 -1.86 2.95
CA THR A 34 23.50 -0.98 3.98
C THR A 34 25.04 -1.04 3.96
N PRO A 35 25.75 0.07 4.27
CA PRO A 35 27.19 0.03 4.47
C PRO A 35 27.59 -0.86 5.65
N GLU A 36 28.79 -1.43 5.58
CA GLU A 36 29.42 -2.14 6.69
C GLU A 36 29.90 -1.17 7.80
N GLY A 37 30.09 -1.68 9.01
CA GLY A 37 30.73 -0.96 10.12
C GLY A 37 29.82 0.04 10.83
N GLN A 38 30.35 1.22 11.17
CA GLN A 38 29.66 2.19 12.05
C GLN A 38 28.38 2.79 11.46
N ALA A 39 28.20 2.72 10.13
CA ALA A 39 27.00 3.20 9.45
C ALA A 39 25.94 2.10 9.23
N CYS A 40 26.23 0.84 9.61
CA CYS A 40 25.33 -0.28 9.41
C CYS A 40 23.96 -0.02 10.08
N GLY A 41 22.90 -0.14 9.29
CA GLY A 41 21.51 0.10 9.67
C GLY A 41 21.11 1.57 9.83
N LEU A 42 22.06 2.51 9.86
CA LEU A 42 21.79 3.95 9.92
C LEU A 42 21.62 4.56 8.53
N VAL A 43 22.39 4.07 7.58
CA VAL A 43 22.26 4.41 6.17
C VAL A 43 21.42 3.34 5.50
N LYS A 44 20.25 3.74 5.01
CA LYS A 44 19.27 2.87 4.38
C LYS A 44 19.11 3.26 2.92
N ASN A 45 18.63 2.34 2.08
CA ASN A 45 18.30 2.62 0.69
C ASN A 45 16.86 2.22 0.42
N LEU A 46 16.11 3.09 -0.27
CA LEU A 46 14.71 2.84 -0.62
C LEU A 46 14.59 1.63 -1.56
N ALA A 47 13.55 0.83 -1.37
CA ALA A 47 13.22 -0.30 -2.24
C ALA A 47 12.89 0.16 -3.68
N LEU A 48 12.89 -0.75 -4.65
CA LEU A 48 12.70 -0.43 -6.08
C LEU A 48 11.40 0.34 -6.35
N MET A 49 10.30 -0.10 -5.77
CA MET A 49 8.97 0.53 -5.94
C MET A 49 8.61 1.53 -4.84
N CYS A 50 9.52 1.83 -3.91
CA CYS A 50 9.26 2.80 -2.87
C CYS A 50 9.05 4.20 -3.49
N TYR A 51 7.96 4.83 -3.09
CA TYR A 51 7.58 6.19 -3.46
C TYR A 51 7.66 7.08 -2.22
N VAL A 52 8.08 8.33 -2.38
CA VAL A 52 8.10 9.33 -1.29
C VAL A 52 7.08 10.40 -1.63
N THR A 53 6.10 10.57 -0.76
CA THR A 53 4.99 11.52 -0.96
C THR A 53 5.48 12.96 -1.04
N VAL A 54 4.89 13.74 -1.95
CA VAL A 54 5.16 15.18 -2.09
C VAL A 54 4.25 16.03 -1.20
N GLY A 55 3.12 15.46 -0.79
CA GLY A 55 2.16 16.08 0.12
C GLY A 55 1.09 16.88 -0.62
N THR A 56 -0.08 17.00 0.01
CA THR A 56 -1.22 17.73 -0.55
C THR A 56 -1.94 18.56 0.50
N PRO A 57 -2.60 19.68 0.10
CA PRO A 57 -3.40 20.49 1.00
C PRO A 57 -4.50 19.67 1.68
N SER A 58 -4.68 19.88 2.98
CA SER A 58 -5.58 19.07 3.81
C SER A 58 -6.98 19.68 3.95
N GLU A 59 -7.09 20.99 3.74
CA GLU A 59 -8.31 21.78 3.91
C GLU A 59 -9.49 21.26 3.06
N PRO A 60 -9.32 20.91 1.76
CA PRO A 60 -10.43 20.42 0.95
C PRO A 60 -11.04 19.11 1.48
N ILE A 61 -10.20 18.26 2.08
CA ILE A 61 -10.65 16.98 2.65
C ILE A 61 -11.44 17.23 3.94
N ILE A 62 -11.01 18.19 4.75
CA ILE A 62 -11.73 18.59 5.98
C ILE A 62 -13.10 19.16 5.62
N GLU A 63 -13.17 20.11 4.69
CA GLU A 63 -14.43 20.70 4.22
C GLU A 63 -15.39 19.65 3.68
N PHE A 64 -14.88 18.70 2.88
CA PHE A 64 -15.67 17.59 2.38
C PHE A 64 -16.23 16.72 3.51
N MET A 65 -15.43 16.38 4.52
CA MET A 65 -15.90 15.59 5.66
C MET A 65 -16.98 16.32 6.47
N ILE A 66 -16.84 17.64 6.67
CA ILE A 66 -17.87 18.47 7.33
C ILE A 66 -19.19 18.39 6.56
N GLN A 67 -19.16 18.53 5.24
CA GLN A 67 -20.35 18.39 4.38
C GLN A 67 -20.98 16.98 4.45
N ARG A 68 -20.19 15.96 4.80
CA ARG A 68 -20.63 14.58 5.00
C ARG A 68 -21.01 14.25 6.45
N SER A 69 -21.43 15.25 7.23
CA SER A 69 -21.91 15.11 8.62
C SER A 69 -20.82 14.77 9.63
N MET A 70 -19.56 15.14 9.38
CA MET A 70 -18.56 15.23 10.44
C MET A 70 -18.88 16.45 11.32
N GLU A 71 -19.06 16.22 12.62
CA GLU A 71 -19.21 17.29 13.61
C GLU A 71 -17.82 17.86 13.91
N VAL A 72 -17.65 19.17 13.79
CA VAL A 72 -16.39 19.84 14.15
C VAL A 72 -16.14 19.74 15.65
N LEU A 73 -14.86 19.75 16.05
CA LEU A 73 -14.47 19.55 17.44
C LEU A 73 -15.10 20.59 18.39
N GLU A 74 -15.26 21.83 17.93
CA GLU A 74 -15.83 22.94 18.71
C GLU A 74 -17.31 22.71 19.06
N GLU A 75 -18.03 21.95 18.24
CA GLU A 75 -19.46 21.65 18.41
C GLU A 75 -19.70 20.30 19.09
N TYR A 76 -18.63 19.56 19.38
CA TYR A 76 -18.70 18.21 19.93
C TYR A 76 -18.97 18.23 21.45
N GLU A 77 -20.06 17.57 21.84
CA GLU A 77 -20.40 17.31 23.24
C GLU A 77 -20.19 15.82 23.59
N PRO A 78 -19.18 15.49 24.42
CA PRO A 78 -18.86 14.09 24.76
C PRO A 78 -20.01 13.31 25.40
N LEU A 79 -20.85 13.98 26.18
CA LEU A 79 -22.01 13.37 26.83
C LEU A 79 -23.11 12.99 25.84
N ARG A 80 -23.23 13.72 24.73
CA ARG A 80 -24.24 13.49 23.68
C ARG A 80 -23.87 12.32 22.78
N SER A 81 -22.57 12.07 22.56
CA SER A 81 -22.10 11.05 21.62
C SER A 81 -20.80 10.38 22.11
N PRO A 82 -20.84 9.60 23.21
CA PRO A 82 -19.65 9.02 23.85
C PRO A 82 -18.93 7.96 23.01
N ASN A 83 -19.59 7.45 21.96
CA ASN A 83 -19.07 6.41 21.07
C ASN A 83 -18.73 6.94 19.67
N ALA A 84 -18.72 8.25 19.45
CA ALA A 84 -18.32 8.82 18.18
C ALA A 84 -16.85 8.53 17.89
N THR A 85 -16.54 8.30 16.62
CA THR A 85 -15.16 8.10 16.15
C THR A 85 -14.50 9.45 15.94
N LYS A 86 -13.30 9.61 16.50
CA LYS A 86 -12.50 10.83 16.34
C LYS A 86 -11.86 10.86 14.96
N VAL A 87 -11.85 12.01 14.31
CA VAL A 87 -11.21 12.21 13.02
C VAL A 87 -9.96 13.06 13.20
N PHE A 88 -8.82 12.54 12.78
CA PHE A 88 -7.52 13.21 12.83
C PHE A 88 -7.03 13.46 11.42
N VAL A 89 -6.51 14.65 11.17
CA VAL A 89 -5.83 15.02 9.91
C VAL A 89 -4.45 15.53 10.26
N ASN A 90 -3.40 14.86 9.78
CA ASN A 90 -2.00 15.18 10.10
C ASN A 90 -1.74 15.31 11.62
N GLY A 91 -2.38 14.45 12.41
CA GLY A 91 -2.31 14.44 13.88
C GLY A 91 -3.18 15.47 14.60
N VAL A 92 -3.84 16.38 13.88
CA VAL A 92 -4.77 17.36 14.47
C VAL A 92 -6.16 16.74 14.59
N TRP A 93 -6.76 16.78 15.77
CA TRP A 93 -8.14 16.35 15.97
C TRP A 93 -9.09 17.41 15.40
N VAL A 94 -9.70 17.11 14.24
CA VAL A 94 -10.57 18.06 13.52
C VAL A 94 -12.04 17.93 13.87
N GLY A 95 -12.49 16.74 14.29
CA GLY A 95 -13.89 16.51 14.57
C GLY A 95 -14.22 15.08 14.96
N VAL A 96 -15.51 14.76 14.99
CA VAL A 96 -16.01 13.42 15.25
C VAL A 96 -17.07 13.02 14.23
N HIS A 97 -17.22 11.72 14.04
CA HIS A 97 -18.27 11.18 13.18
C HIS A 97 -18.99 10.01 13.88
N ARG A 98 -20.32 9.97 13.77
CA ARG A 98 -21.15 8.93 14.41
C ARG A 98 -21.16 7.62 13.63
N ASP A 99 -21.06 7.69 12.30
CA ASP A 99 -20.96 6.53 11.41
C ASP A 99 -19.63 6.51 10.64
N PRO A 100 -18.53 6.09 11.27
CA PRO A 100 -17.22 6.09 10.63
C PRO A 100 -17.12 5.13 9.44
N ALA A 101 -17.97 4.09 9.37
CA ALA A 101 -17.91 3.12 8.27
C ALA A 101 -18.30 3.80 6.96
N HIS A 102 -19.39 4.56 6.97
CA HIS A 102 -19.83 5.33 5.82
C HIS A 102 -18.82 6.43 5.43
N LEU A 103 -18.28 7.16 6.41
CA LEU A 103 -17.29 8.22 6.15
C LEU A 103 -16.02 7.66 5.50
N VAL A 104 -15.45 6.59 6.07
CA VAL A 104 -14.22 5.96 5.57
C VAL A 104 -14.42 5.43 4.16
N GLN A 105 -15.55 4.78 3.88
CA GLN A 105 -15.86 4.29 2.54
C GLN A 105 -15.96 5.45 1.54
N THR A 106 -16.68 6.52 1.90
CA THR A 106 -16.84 7.70 1.04
C THR A 106 -15.48 8.34 0.71
N VAL A 107 -14.60 8.52 1.70
CA VAL A 107 -13.28 9.13 1.50
C VAL A 107 -12.36 8.19 0.70
N ARG A 108 -12.45 6.87 0.92
CA ARG A 108 -11.71 5.88 0.13
C ARG A 108 -12.14 5.88 -1.34
N ASP A 109 -13.44 6.02 -1.61
CA ASP A 109 -13.96 6.10 -2.97
C ASP A 109 -13.55 7.40 -3.67
N LEU A 110 -13.42 8.50 -2.92
CA LEU A 110 -12.80 9.73 -3.45
C LEU A 110 -11.33 9.52 -3.84
N ARG A 111 -10.57 8.74 -3.06
CA ARG A 111 -9.17 8.39 -3.39
C ARG A 111 -9.08 7.60 -4.68
N ARG A 112 -9.97 6.61 -4.83
CA ARG A 112 -10.02 5.71 -5.99
C ARG A 112 -10.54 6.39 -7.26
N SER A 113 -11.29 7.47 -7.12
CA SER A 113 -11.84 8.27 -8.23
C SER A 113 -11.05 9.56 -8.48
N HIS A 114 -9.89 9.71 -7.84
CA HIS A 114 -8.91 10.78 -8.06
C HIS A 114 -9.41 12.19 -7.74
N HIS A 115 -10.47 12.29 -6.95
CA HIS A 115 -10.91 13.56 -6.38
C HIS A 115 -9.98 14.01 -5.24
N ILE A 116 -9.32 13.06 -4.58
CA ILE A 116 -8.22 13.32 -3.65
C ILE A 116 -6.97 12.61 -4.16
N SER A 117 -5.80 13.13 -3.80
CA SER A 117 -4.52 12.55 -4.23
C SER A 117 -4.39 11.10 -3.76
N TYR A 118 -3.85 10.24 -4.63
CA TYR A 118 -3.52 8.86 -4.31
C TYR A 118 -2.47 8.74 -3.19
N GLU A 119 -1.77 9.82 -2.87
CA GLU A 119 -0.81 9.88 -1.76
C GLU A 119 -1.45 9.91 -0.38
N VAL A 120 -2.75 10.24 -0.29
CA VAL A 120 -3.44 10.40 1.00
C VAL A 120 -3.61 9.02 1.65
N SER A 121 -3.08 8.89 2.87
CA SER A 121 -3.22 7.68 3.68
C SER A 121 -4.47 7.76 4.54
N LEU A 122 -5.20 6.66 4.58
CA LEU A 122 -6.52 6.54 5.21
C LEU A 122 -6.51 5.36 6.18
N ILE A 123 -6.42 5.64 7.47
CA ILE A 123 -6.28 4.62 8.52
C ILE A 123 -7.49 4.66 9.44
N ARG A 124 -8.23 3.55 9.52
CA ARG A 124 -9.34 3.38 10.46
C ARG A 124 -8.94 2.46 11.61
N ASP A 125 -8.66 3.04 12.77
CA ASP A 125 -8.47 2.28 14.00
C ASP A 125 -9.81 1.99 14.68
N ILE A 126 -10.24 0.74 14.60
CA ILE A 126 -11.51 0.28 15.18
C ILE A 126 -11.43 0.21 16.71
N ARG A 127 -10.25 -0.12 17.27
CA ARG A 127 -10.06 -0.33 18.71
C ARG A 127 -10.08 1.00 19.45
N ASP A 128 -9.32 1.98 18.94
CA ASP A 128 -9.22 3.30 19.55
C ASP A 128 -10.34 4.26 19.10
N ARG A 129 -11.15 3.83 18.11
CA ARG A 129 -12.22 4.61 17.48
C ARG A 129 -11.68 5.91 16.90
N GLU A 130 -10.67 5.77 16.05
CA GLU A 130 -9.99 6.88 15.40
C GLU A 130 -9.95 6.65 13.88
N PHE A 131 -10.20 7.71 13.13
CA PHE A 131 -9.96 7.77 11.70
C PHE A 131 -8.85 8.78 11.46
N LYS A 132 -7.69 8.31 11.02
CA LYS A 132 -6.47 9.11 10.83
C LYS A 132 -6.23 9.27 9.34
N ILE A 133 -6.08 10.51 8.92
CA ILE A 133 -5.80 10.90 7.54
C ILE A 133 -4.45 11.60 7.52
N PHE A 134 -3.56 11.16 6.64
CA PHE A 134 -2.27 11.82 6.44
C PHE A 134 -2.16 12.31 4.99
N THR A 135 -1.94 13.61 4.85
CA THR A 135 -1.68 14.31 3.58
C THR A 135 -0.27 14.89 3.53
N ASP A 136 0.49 14.76 4.61
CA ASP A 136 1.86 15.26 4.74
C ASP A 136 2.82 14.63 3.72
N ALA A 137 3.85 15.39 3.39
CA ALA A 137 4.98 14.96 2.56
C ALA A 137 5.99 14.11 3.34
N GLY A 138 6.81 13.34 2.62
CA GLY A 138 7.93 12.59 3.19
C GLY A 138 7.56 11.21 3.76
N ARG A 139 6.28 10.81 3.70
CA ARG A 139 5.86 9.43 3.94
C ARG A 139 6.37 8.54 2.82
N VAL A 140 6.82 7.35 3.18
CA VAL A 140 7.24 6.30 2.25
C VAL A 140 6.07 5.37 1.98
N CYS A 141 5.77 5.16 0.71
CA CYS A 141 4.68 4.31 0.25
C CYS A 141 5.20 3.24 -0.70
N ARG A 142 4.44 2.16 -0.85
CA ARG A 142 4.65 1.14 -1.87
C ARG A 142 3.35 0.86 -2.63
N PRO A 143 3.40 0.69 -3.96
CA PRO A 143 2.25 0.33 -4.74
C PRO A 143 1.92 -1.15 -4.57
N LEU A 144 0.64 -1.47 -4.39
CA LEU A 144 0.11 -2.82 -4.30
C LEU A 144 -1.08 -2.98 -5.24
N PHE A 145 -1.31 -4.19 -5.73
CA PHE A 145 -2.55 -4.48 -6.46
C PHE A 145 -3.73 -4.55 -5.51
N VAL A 146 -4.86 -3.97 -5.91
CA VAL A 146 -6.09 -3.98 -5.12
C VAL A 146 -6.86 -5.28 -5.36
N VAL A 147 -7.36 -5.87 -4.28
CA VAL A 147 -8.34 -6.98 -4.31
C VAL A 147 -9.74 -6.39 -4.21
N ASP A 148 -10.60 -6.74 -5.16
CA ASP A 148 -12.00 -6.36 -5.14
C ASP A 148 -12.72 -7.10 -4.02
N ASN A 149 -13.26 -6.37 -3.06
CA ASN A 149 -14.01 -6.91 -1.93
C ASN A 149 -15.45 -6.41 -1.89
N ASP A 150 -15.92 -5.69 -2.91
CA ASP A 150 -17.30 -5.21 -2.95
C ASP A 150 -18.25 -6.43 -2.97
N PRO A 151 -19.16 -6.56 -1.98
CA PRO A 151 -20.15 -7.63 -1.95
C PRO A 151 -21.03 -7.70 -3.20
N ASN A 152 -21.22 -6.59 -3.90
CA ASN A 152 -22.05 -6.50 -5.09
C ASN A 152 -21.28 -6.74 -6.39
N SER A 153 -19.95 -6.73 -6.34
CA SER A 153 -19.14 -6.94 -7.53
C SER A 153 -19.12 -8.42 -7.92
N PRO A 154 -19.34 -8.76 -9.21
CA PRO A 154 -19.16 -10.13 -9.69
C PRO A 154 -17.69 -10.60 -9.59
N ASN A 155 -16.75 -9.68 -9.43
CA ASN A 155 -15.31 -9.96 -9.33
C ASN A 155 -14.80 -10.06 -7.87
N LYS A 156 -15.71 -10.09 -6.89
CA LYS A 156 -15.36 -10.18 -5.48
C LYS A 156 -14.36 -11.31 -5.19
N GLY A 157 -13.31 -10.98 -4.45
CA GLY A 157 -12.24 -11.88 -4.04
C GLY A 157 -11.12 -12.04 -5.06
N ASN A 158 -11.18 -11.36 -6.21
CA ASN A 158 -10.13 -11.37 -7.22
C ASN A 158 -9.41 -10.02 -7.29
N LEU A 159 -8.29 -9.98 -8.01
CA LEU A 159 -7.62 -8.73 -8.33
C LEU A 159 -8.51 -7.85 -9.21
N VAL A 160 -8.45 -6.54 -8.98
CA VAL A 160 -9.02 -5.53 -9.89
C VAL A 160 -8.27 -5.53 -11.22
N LEU A 161 -6.98 -5.89 -11.21
CA LEU A 161 -6.18 -6.07 -12.42
C LEU A 161 -6.76 -7.18 -13.30
N ASN A 162 -7.08 -6.85 -14.54
CA ASN A 162 -7.58 -7.78 -15.55
C ASN A 162 -6.65 -7.82 -16.78
N LYS A 163 -6.92 -8.75 -17.70
CA LYS A 163 -6.15 -8.90 -18.94
C LYS A 163 -6.29 -7.71 -19.88
N ASP A 164 -7.39 -6.97 -19.82
CA ASP A 164 -7.59 -5.79 -20.66
C ASP A 164 -6.66 -4.65 -20.24
N HIS A 165 -6.41 -4.47 -18.94
CA HIS A 165 -5.41 -3.53 -18.42
C HIS A 165 -4.01 -3.90 -18.89
N ILE A 166 -3.66 -5.19 -18.87
CA ILE A 166 -2.37 -5.68 -19.38
C ILE A 166 -2.24 -5.38 -20.88
N LYS A 167 -3.30 -5.63 -21.66
CA LYS A 167 -3.32 -5.34 -23.08
C LYS A 167 -3.11 -3.84 -23.37
N LYS A 168 -3.75 -2.94 -22.62
CA LYS A 168 -3.49 -1.49 -22.73
C LYS A 168 -2.01 -1.15 -22.51
N LEU A 169 -1.36 -1.77 -21.52
CA LEU A 169 0.07 -1.58 -21.24
C LEU A 169 0.98 -2.19 -22.31
N GLU A 170 0.55 -3.26 -22.98
CA GLU A 170 1.27 -3.82 -24.13
C GLU A 170 1.14 -2.91 -25.35
N ASP A 171 -0.06 -2.38 -25.60
CA ASP A 171 -0.34 -1.42 -26.67
C ASP A 171 0.50 -0.14 -26.50
N ASP A 172 0.73 0.31 -25.26
CA ASP A 172 1.64 1.42 -24.95
C ASP A 172 3.07 1.22 -25.46
N GLN A 173 3.57 -0.03 -25.54
CA GLN A 173 4.91 -0.34 -26.03
C GLN A 173 5.03 -0.13 -27.55
N THR A 174 3.90 -0.09 -28.26
CA THR A 174 3.85 0.19 -29.70
C THR A 174 3.94 1.69 -30.01
N LEU A 175 3.73 2.54 -29.00
CA LEU A 175 3.84 3.99 -29.16
C LEU A 175 5.31 4.42 -29.27
N PRO A 176 5.63 5.45 -30.08
CA PRO A 176 6.99 5.91 -30.23
C PRO A 176 7.58 6.39 -28.88
N PRO A 177 8.77 5.90 -28.48
CA PRO A 177 9.31 6.10 -27.12
C PRO A 177 9.70 7.56 -26.82
N ASN A 178 9.96 8.37 -27.86
CA ASN A 178 10.45 9.75 -27.75
C ASN A 178 9.36 10.80 -27.98
N LEU A 179 8.09 10.45 -27.77
CA LEU A 179 7.02 11.44 -27.79
C LEU A 179 7.07 12.29 -26.52
N GLU A 180 6.86 13.59 -26.67
CA GLU A 180 6.65 14.51 -25.56
C GLU A 180 5.45 14.03 -24.70
N PRO A 181 5.47 14.25 -23.37
CA PRO A 181 4.43 13.74 -22.46
C PRO A 181 3.00 14.09 -22.90
N ASP A 182 2.77 15.32 -23.34
CA ASP A 182 1.45 15.80 -23.78
C ASP A 182 0.95 15.02 -25.01
N LYS A 183 1.84 14.78 -25.98
CA LYS A 183 1.52 14.03 -27.20
C LYS A 183 1.33 12.53 -26.92
N ARG A 184 2.00 11.99 -25.90
CA ARG A 184 1.78 10.60 -25.45
C ARG A 184 0.39 10.45 -24.87
N LEU A 185 -0.04 11.40 -24.05
CA LEU A 185 -1.38 11.40 -23.47
C LEU A 185 -2.45 11.53 -24.56
N GLU A 186 -2.26 12.44 -25.53
CA GLU A 186 -3.15 12.58 -26.70
C GLU A 186 -3.22 11.31 -27.55
N ALA A 187 -2.12 10.57 -27.66
CA ALA A 187 -2.06 9.29 -28.35
C ALA A 187 -2.70 8.13 -27.57
N GLY A 188 -3.25 8.39 -26.38
CA GLY A 188 -3.92 7.39 -25.55
C GLY A 188 -2.99 6.54 -24.70
N TYR A 189 -1.79 7.04 -24.36
CA TYR A 189 -0.87 6.35 -23.45
C TYR A 189 -1.52 6.10 -22.09
N TYR A 190 -1.57 4.84 -21.67
CA TYR A 190 -2.20 4.42 -20.42
C TYR A 190 -1.18 4.45 -19.26
N GLY A 191 -0.08 3.71 -19.41
CA GLY A 191 1.04 3.67 -18.47
C GLY A 191 0.68 3.24 -17.05
N PHE A 192 1.63 3.43 -16.14
CA PHE A 192 1.41 3.13 -14.72
C PHE A 192 0.38 4.09 -14.09
N GLN A 193 0.31 5.33 -14.56
CA GLN A 193 -0.69 6.29 -14.09
C GLN A 193 -2.11 5.81 -14.39
N GLY A 194 -2.35 5.25 -15.58
CA GLY A 194 -3.63 4.66 -15.93
C GLY A 194 -4.07 3.51 -15.01
N LEU A 195 -3.13 2.72 -14.48
CA LEU A 195 -3.45 1.69 -13.47
C LEU A 195 -3.87 2.30 -12.13
N ILE A 196 -3.27 3.42 -11.73
CA ILE A 196 -3.68 4.15 -10.54
C ILE A 196 -5.08 4.72 -10.79
N ASP A 197 -5.30 5.35 -11.95
CA ASP A 197 -6.56 5.97 -12.40
C ASP A 197 -7.72 4.98 -12.48
N ASP A 198 -7.48 3.76 -12.94
CA ASP A 198 -8.48 2.69 -12.96
C ASP A 198 -8.64 2.00 -11.58
N GLY A 199 -7.97 2.48 -10.53
CA GLY A 199 -8.03 1.93 -9.16
C GLY A 199 -7.42 0.54 -9.02
N VAL A 200 -6.59 0.12 -9.97
CA VAL A 200 -5.93 -1.19 -10.00
C VAL A 200 -4.81 -1.27 -8.96
N VAL A 201 -4.13 -0.15 -8.75
CA VAL A 201 -2.99 -0.01 -7.85
C VAL A 201 -3.27 1.06 -6.81
N GLU A 202 -3.05 0.73 -5.55
CA GLU A 202 -3.09 1.68 -4.43
C GLU A 202 -1.69 1.81 -3.81
N TYR A 203 -1.30 3.05 -3.50
CA TYR A 203 -0.11 3.30 -2.70
C TYR A 203 -0.46 3.15 -1.22
N VAL A 204 0.29 2.30 -0.52
CA VAL A 204 0.10 2.02 0.89
C VAL A 204 1.36 2.47 1.63
N ASP A 205 1.19 3.29 2.67
CA ASP A 205 2.28 3.68 3.57
C ASP A 205 2.40 2.73 4.77
N ALA A 206 3.46 2.91 5.56
CA ALA A 206 3.76 2.04 6.69
C ALA A 206 2.64 1.99 7.75
N GLU A 207 1.87 3.07 7.92
CA GLU A 207 0.80 3.13 8.92
C GLU A 207 -0.51 2.54 8.36
N GLU A 208 -0.83 2.77 7.08
CA GLU A 208 -1.95 2.12 6.40
C GLU A 208 -1.75 0.60 6.32
N GLU A 209 -0.49 0.15 6.23
CA GLU A 209 -0.13 -1.27 6.22
C GLU A 209 -0.66 -2.07 7.43
N GLU A 210 -0.79 -1.44 8.60
CA GLU A 210 -1.29 -2.08 9.83
C GLU A 210 -2.79 -2.44 9.76
N THR A 211 -3.53 -1.87 8.79
CA THR A 211 -4.97 -2.11 8.61
C THR A 211 -5.33 -2.98 7.42
N VAL A 212 -4.36 -3.26 6.54
CA VAL A 212 -4.55 -4.02 5.31
C VAL A 212 -4.06 -5.45 5.47
N MET A 213 -4.60 -6.33 4.64
CA MET A 213 -4.15 -7.72 4.50
C MET A 213 -3.61 -7.91 3.09
N ILE A 214 -2.33 -8.27 2.99
CA ILE A 214 -1.60 -8.38 1.71
C ILE A 214 -1.25 -9.85 1.43
N VAL A 215 -1.68 -10.35 0.28
CA VAL A 215 -1.28 -11.68 -0.22
C VAL A 215 0.00 -11.58 -1.06
N MET A 216 0.87 -12.58 -0.95
CA MET A 216 2.20 -12.53 -1.59
C MET A 216 2.18 -12.83 -3.09
N THR A 217 1.27 -13.70 -3.55
CA THR A 217 1.15 -14.05 -4.96
C THR A 217 -0.31 -14.18 -5.38
N PRO A 218 -0.65 -13.91 -6.66
CA PRO A 218 -2.00 -14.13 -7.18
C PRO A 218 -2.46 -15.59 -7.09
N GLU A 219 -1.53 -16.55 -7.15
CA GLU A 219 -1.83 -17.97 -6.95
C GLU A 219 -2.35 -18.25 -5.54
N ASP A 220 -1.72 -17.65 -4.53
CA ASP A 220 -2.13 -17.83 -3.14
C ASP A 220 -3.50 -17.18 -2.90
N LEU A 221 -3.83 -16.09 -3.60
CA LEU A 221 -5.17 -15.49 -3.57
C LEU A 221 -6.23 -16.46 -4.11
N GLU A 222 -5.96 -17.09 -5.25
CA GLU A 222 -6.85 -18.08 -5.87
C GLU A 222 -7.05 -19.30 -4.96
N ILE A 223 -5.98 -19.81 -4.35
CA ILE A 223 -6.02 -20.91 -3.38
C ILE A 223 -6.88 -20.51 -2.17
N SER A 224 -6.68 -19.31 -1.63
CA SER A 224 -7.48 -18.79 -0.52
C SER A 224 -8.96 -18.73 -0.86
N ARG A 225 -9.31 -18.32 -2.08
CA ARG A 225 -10.69 -18.25 -2.56
C ARG A 225 -11.32 -19.65 -2.69
N GLN A 226 -10.59 -20.60 -3.26
CA GLN A 226 -11.04 -21.99 -3.39
C GLN A 226 -11.27 -22.64 -2.03
N LEU A 227 -10.36 -22.43 -1.07
CA LEU A 227 -10.52 -22.89 0.31
C LEU A 227 -11.78 -22.32 0.97
N GLN A 228 -12.05 -21.02 0.80
CA GLN A 228 -13.25 -20.36 1.34
C GLN A 228 -14.54 -20.91 0.73
N ALA A 229 -14.51 -21.33 -0.53
CA ALA A 229 -15.62 -22.01 -1.19
C ALA A 229 -15.75 -23.50 -0.82
N GLY A 230 -14.87 -24.02 0.05
CA GLY A 230 -14.91 -25.40 0.54
C GLY A 230 -14.26 -26.43 -0.38
N TYR A 231 -13.51 -26.00 -1.40
CA TYR A 231 -12.73 -26.91 -2.23
C TYR A 231 -11.52 -27.42 -1.46
N GLN A 232 -11.21 -28.71 -1.67
CA GLN A 232 -9.96 -29.29 -1.19
C GLN A 232 -8.83 -28.87 -2.13
N ILE A 233 -7.77 -28.28 -1.57
CA ILE A 233 -6.55 -28.02 -2.32
C ILE A 233 -5.99 -29.36 -2.76
N GLN A 234 -5.81 -29.55 -4.08
CA GLN A 234 -5.08 -30.72 -4.57
C GLN A 234 -3.63 -30.58 -4.11
N GLU A 235 -3.12 -31.60 -3.42
CA GLU A 235 -1.69 -31.69 -3.14
C GLU A 235 -0.95 -31.66 -4.48
N ASP A 236 0.09 -30.84 -4.55
CA ASP A 236 0.88 -30.67 -5.76
C ASP A 236 1.60 -31.98 -6.09
N THR A 237 0.99 -32.78 -6.96
CA THR A 237 1.53 -34.06 -7.45
C THR A 237 2.58 -33.88 -8.55
N SER A 238 2.99 -32.65 -8.88
CA SER A 238 3.97 -32.39 -9.95
C SER A 238 5.35 -33.00 -9.68
N GLY A 239 5.67 -33.31 -8.41
CA GLY A 239 6.95 -33.92 -8.04
C GLY A 239 8.16 -32.99 -8.22
N ASP A 240 7.93 -31.69 -8.39
CA ASP A 240 9.00 -30.70 -8.51
C ASP A 240 9.67 -30.45 -7.15
N LEU A 241 10.79 -31.14 -6.94
CA LEU A 241 11.61 -31.05 -5.73
C LEU A 241 12.26 -29.66 -5.54
N ASN A 242 12.35 -28.85 -6.59
CA ASN A 242 13.00 -27.53 -6.55
C ASN A 242 12.02 -26.40 -6.25
N LYS A 243 10.73 -26.69 -6.06
CA LYS A 243 9.72 -25.69 -5.76
C LYS A 243 9.90 -25.12 -4.35
N ARG A 244 9.73 -23.81 -4.22
CA ARG A 244 9.71 -23.14 -2.92
C ARG A 244 8.58 -23.71 -2.06
N VAL A 245 8.91 -24.14 -0.85
CA VAL A 245 7.93 -24.61 0.14
C VAL A 245 7.07 -23.42 0.58
N LYS A 246 5.76 -23.49 0.32
CA LYS A 246 4.78 -22.50 0.77
C LYS A 246 4.22 -22.90 2.13
N ALA A 247 3.90 -21.91 2.96
CA ALA A 247 3.20 -22.15 4.22
C ALA A 247 1.75 -22.61 3.93
N PRO A 248 1.20 -23.58 4.69
CA PRO A 248 -0.17 -24.03 4.47
C PRO A 248 -1.16 -22.92 4.81
N MET A 249 -2.03 -22.58 3.86
CA MET A 249 -3.11 -21.62 4.08
C MET A 249 -4.21 -22.22 4.95
N LYS A 250 -4.63 -21.49 5.99
CA LYS A 250 -5.73 -21.92 6.86
C LYS A 250 -7.07 -21.46 6.27
N PRO A 251 -8.13 -22.30 6.29
CA PRO A 251 -9.45 -21.92 5.77
C PRO A 251 -10.12 -20.76 6.53
N THR A 252 -9.76 -20.58 7.81
CA THR A 252 -10.32 -19.55 8.69
C THR A 252 -9.69 -18.17 8.49
N ALA A 253 -8.74 -18.05 7.56
CA ALA A 253 -7.82 -16.94 7.51
C ALA A 253 -8.10 -16.01 6.31
N HIS A 254 -8.38 -14.76 6.67
CA HIS A 254 -8.17 -13.51 5.92
C HIS A 254 -9.08 -13.19 4.72
N ILE A 255 -9.76 -12.05 4.83
CA ILE A 255 -10.23 -11.26 3.69
C ILE A 255 -9.01 -10.48 3.20
N TRP A 256 -8.47 -10.85 2.04
CA TRP A 256 -7.33 -10.16 1.44
C TRP A 256 -7.79 -8.83 0.85
N THR A 257 -7.06 -7.76 1.14
CA THR A 257 -7.36 -6.42 0.63
C THR A 257 -6.48 -6.02 -0.53
N HIS A 258 -5.25 -6.52 -0.55
CA HIS A 258 -4.23 -6.19 -1.55
C HIS A 258 -3.39 -7.42 -1.88
N CYS A 259 -2.67 -7.36 -2.99
CA CYS A 259 -1.69 -8.33 -3.42
C CYS A 259 -0.36 -7.62 -3.72
N GLU A 260 0.74 -8.24 -3.29
CA GLU A 260 2.08 -7.82 -3.68
C GLU A 260 2.24 -7.88 -5.20
N ILE A 261 2.87 -6.88 -5.79
CA ILE A 261 3.12 -6.85 -7.23
C ILE A 261 4.12 -7.94 -7.61
N HIS A 262 5.24 -7.96 -6.89
CA HIS A 262 6.21 -9.06 -6.95
C HIS A 262 7.14 -9.00 -5.73
N PRO A 263 7.42 -10.12 -5.03
CA PRO A 263 8.25 -10.12 -3.82
C PRO A 263 9.68 -9.57 -4.00
N SER A 264 10.23 -9.58 -5.22
CA SER A 264 11.57 -9.02 -5.47
C SER A 264 11.62 -7.49 -5.43
N MET A 265 10.47 -6.81 -5.46
CA MET A 265 10.40 -5.34 -5.43
C MET A 265 10.82 -4.73 -4.09
N ILE A 266 10.97 -5.57 -3.05
CA ILE A 266 11.52 -5.18 -1.74
C ILE A 266 13.01 -4.85 -1.80
N LEU A 267 13.72 -5.28 -2.85
CA LEU A 267 15.15 -5.07 -2.98
C LEU A 267 15.47 -3.63 -3.38
N GLY A 268 16.68 -3.19 -3.04
CA GLY A 268 17.28 -1.95 -3.52
C GLY A 268 17.96 -2.14 -4.87
N ILE A 269 18.44 -1.05 -5.47
CA ILE A 269 19.05 -1.06 -6.80
C ILE A 269 20.30 -1.95 -6.85
N CYS A 270 21.13 -1.94 -5.81
CA CYS A 270 22.34 -2.76 -5.79
C CYS A 270 22.03 -4.22 -5.44
N ALA A 271 21.00 -4.46 -4.62
CA ALA A 271 20.61 -5.82 -4.27
C ALA A 271 19.88 -6.52 -5.45
N SER A 272 19.18 -5.77 -6.30
CA SER A 272 18.41 -6.34 -7.42
C SER A 272 19.27 -6.86 -8.58
N ILE A 273 20.56 -6.51 -8.62
CA ILE A 273 21.51 -7.00 -9.63
C ILE A 273 22.27 -8.25 -9.18
N ILE A 274 22.05 -8.71 -7.96
CA ILE A 274 22.68 -9.93 -7.42
C ILE A 274 21.91 -11.14 -7.98
N PRO A 275 22.58 -12.08 -8.68
CA PRO A 275 21.93 -13.31 -9.13
C PRO A 275 21.43 -14.15 -7.95
N PHE A 276 20.20 -14.66 -8.06
CA PHE A 276 19.56 -15.51 -7.05
C PHE A 276 19.69 -14.97 -5.62
N PRO A 277 19.23 -13.72 -5.37
CA PRO A 277 19.50 -13.03 -4.11
C PRO A 277 18.85 -13.71 -2.89
N ASP A 278 17.81 -14.51 -3.11
CA ASP A 278 17.09 -15.29 -2.12
C ASP A 278 17.71 -16.68 -1.81
N HIS A 279 18.79 -17.05 -2.51
CA HIS A 279 19.52 -18.32 -2.32
C HIS A 279 20.88 -18.13 -1.62
N ASN A 280 21.19 -16.90 -1.19
CA ASN A 280 22.45 -16.55 -0.53
C ASN A 280 22.30 -16.52 1.00
N GLN A 281 23.44 -16.72 1.68
CA GLN A 281 23.55 -16.69 3.15
C GLN A 281 23.44 -15.28 3.73
#